data_AF-X0XIZ6-F1
#
_entry.id   AF-X0XIZ6-F1
#
_cell.length_a   1.000
_cell.length_b   1.000
_cell.length_c   1.000
_cell.angle_alpha   90.00
_cell.angle_beta   90.00
_cell.angle_gamma   90.00
#
_symmetry.space_group_name_H-M   'P 1'
#
loop_
_entity.id
_entity.type
_entity.pdbx_description
1 polymer ?
#
loop_
_entity_poly.entity_id
_entity_poly.type
_entity_poly.pdbx_seq_one_letter_code
_entity_poly.pdbx_strand_id
1 'polypeptide(L)'
;LFPEVNAYKLFPWQNDIVFTAGDITYTTKATNIRAVRKMLGITPWNKNLVLPDQTFNFYVENKQFQDATGANYLLDVLCYDTNENGQFDLLEDDVIVGYSAMVNDERAWQISVYSFNFRDASSETELPGAGDVYRVDSQRPFTGSDEFIIKVITPTEEVKQNYEDLDKIKVVPNPYIVTNMMEPAVRNVYLNQRRRIMFTHIPAQCEIKIYSISGYLIDEIEVNNAPNNGIVHWDLLTK
;
A
#
# COMPACT_ATOMS: atom_id res chain seq x y z
N LEU A 1 23.03 13.46 21.43
CA LEU A 1 22.56 12.20 20.82
C LEU A 1 21.62 12.65 19.70
N PHE A 2 22.00 12.74 18.44
CA PHE A 2 22.41 11.65 17.56
C PHE A 2 23.47 12.10 16.53
N PRO A 3 24.61 11.40 16.41
CA PRO A 3 25.54 11.57 15.31
C PRO A 3 24.99 10.85 14.07
N GLU A 4 24.95 11.53 12.91
CA GLU A 4 24.86 10.95 11.55
C GLU A 4 23.84 9.83 11.31
N VAL A 5 22.69 9.82 12.00
CA VAL A 5 21.62 8.90 11.63
C VAL A 5 20.88 9.51 10.45
N ASN A 6 21.11 8.97 9.25
CA ASN A 6 20.26 9.27 8.10
C ASN A 6 18.80 9.08 8.52
N ALA A 7 18.04 10.17 8.51
CA ALA A 7 16.72 10.22 9.12
C ALA A 7 15.67 9.33 8.43
N TYR A 8 15.96 8.77 7.25
CA TYR A 8 15.16 7.68 6.67
C TYR A 8 15.01 6.47 7.63
N LYS A 9 15.96 6.26 8.56
CA LYS A 9 15.87 5.20 9.58
C LYS A 9 14.87 5.49 10.69
N LEU A 10 14.41 6.73 10.80
CA LEU A 10 13.48 7.16 11.85
C LEU A 10 12.03 7.08 11.40
N PHE A 11 11.79 7.08 10.08
CA PHE A 11 10.48 7.32 9.50
C PHE A 11 10.16 6.32 8.38
N PRO A 12 9.20 5.40 8.55
CA PRO A 12 8.77 4.44 7.52
C PRO A 12 7.80 5.06 6.50
N TRP A 13 7.90 6.37 6.25
CA TRP A 13 6.84 7.11 5.59
C TRP A 13 7.09 7.32 4.11
N GLN A 14 5.99 7.44 3.37
CA GLN A 14 5.96 7.81 1.97
C GLN A 14 5.70 9.31 1.85
N ASN A 15 6.52 10.01 1.07
CA ASN A 15 6.35 11.42 0.79
C ASN A 15 6.27 11.64 -0.73
N ASP A 16 5.37 12.52 -1.16
CA ASP A 16 5.21 12.93 -2.55
C ASP A 16 5.76 14.35 -2.70
N ILE A 17 6.69 14.54 -3.63
CA ILE A 17 7.17 15.84 -4.10
C ILE A 17 6.28 16.21 -5.28
N VAL A 18 5.44 17.23 -5.11
CA VAL A 18 4.42 17.62 -6.09
C VAL A 18 4.82 18.94 -6.72
N PHE A 19 5.10 18.94 -8.01
CA PHE A 19 5.47 20.13 -8.79
C PHE A 19 4.23 20.88 -9.26
N THR A 20 4.29 22.21 -9.26
CA THR A 20 3.16 23.10 -9.50
C THR A 20 3.43 24.05 -10.65
N ALA A 21 2.38 24.71 -11.17
CA ALA A 21 2.48 25.63 -12.31
C ALA A 21 3.04 27.02 -11.93
N GLY A 22 3.81 27.13 -10.84
CA GLY A 22 4.38 28.37 -10.33
C GLY A 22 3.36 29.33 -9.68
N ASP A 23 2.07 29.05 -9.80
CA ASP A 23 0.96 29.73 -9.13
C ASP A 23 0.79 29.28 -7.68
N ILE A 24 1.12 28.01 -7.39
CA ILE A 24 1.16 27.45 -6.04
C ILE A 24 2.61 27.27 -5.64
N THR A 25 3.15 28.22 -4.89
CA THR A 25 4.53 28.14 -4.40
C THR A 25 4.59 27.73 -2.94
N TYR A 26 5.59 26.92 -2.58
CA TYR A 26 5.93 26.67 -1.20
C TYR A 26 7.05 27.61 -0.76
N THR A 27 6.90 28.21 0.43
CA THR A 27 7.98 28.94 1.10
C THR A 27 8.21 28.26 2.43
N THR A 28 9.48 28.09 2.78
CA THR A 28 9.90 27.51 4.06
C THR A 28 9.18 28.16 5.23
N LYS A 29 8.69 27.35 6.16
CA LYS A 29 8.02 27.84 7.36
C LYS A 29 8.99 28.00 8.53
N ALA A 30 10.04 27.19 8.60
CA ALA A 30 11.06 27.27 9.63
C ALA A 30 11.83 28.58 9.58
N THR A 31 11.69 29.40 10.63
CA THR A 31 12.49 30.61 10.84
C THR A 31 13.78 30.31 11.59
N ASN A 32 13.81 29.22 12.35
CA ASN A 32 14.99 28.78 13.09
C ASN A 32 15.55 27.47 12.54
N ILE A 33 16.64 27.58 11.79
CA ILE A 33 17.32 26.46 11.13
C ILE A 33 18.54 25.95 11.92
N ARG A 34 18.63 26.23 13.23
CA ARG A 34 19.77 25.80 14.05
C ARG A 34 19.92 24.28 14.10
N ALA A 35 18.85 23.50 13.97
CA ALA A 35 18.92 22.05 14.00
C ALA A 35 19.35 21.40 12.67
N VAL A 36 19.42 22.15 11.56
CA VAL A 36 19.88 21.59 10.27
C VAL A 36 21.29 21.04 10.43
N ARG A 37 21.51 19.84 9.89
CA ARG A 37 22.78 19.10 9.90
C ARG A 37 23.15 18.69 8.49
N LYS A 38 24.40 18.26 8.33
CA LYS A 38 24.92 17.71 7.08
C LYS A 38 24.04 16.58 6.57
N MET A 39 23.72 16.63 5.28
CA MET A 39 23.02 15.58 4.55
C MET A 39 24.00 14.72 3.73
N LEU A 40 23.62 13.47 3.49
CA LEU A 40 24.34 12.59 2.57
C LEU A 40 24.26 13.17 1.14
N GLY A 41 25.38 13.17 0.42
CA GLY A 41 25.46 13.73 -0.94
C GLY A 41 25.87 15.22 -1.00
N ILE A 42 25.69 15.97 0.09
CA ILE A 42 26.12 17.38 0.16
C ILE A 42 27.53 17.46 0.76
N THR A 43 28.53 17.61 -0.11
CA THR A 43 29.95 17.71 0.27
C THR A 43 30.72 18.67 -0.65
N PRO A 44 31.48 19.64 -0.10
CA PRO A 44 31.66 19.93 1.33
C PRO A 44 30.39 20.52 1.96
N TRP A 45 30.19 20.31 3.26
CA TRP A 45 29.05 20.87 3.99
C TRP A 45 29.41 22.21 4.62
N ASN A 46 28.70 23.27 4.24
CA ASN A 46 28.76 24.57 4.86
C ASN A 46 27.35 25.04 5.22
N LYS A 47 27.06 25.12 6.53
CA LYS A 47 25.73 25.49 7.01
C LYS A 47 25.29 26.89 6.59
N ASN A 48 26.24 27.80 6.31
CA ASN A 48 25.92 29.17 5.89
C ASN A 48 25.31 29.24 4.48
N LEU A 49 25.39 28.15 3.70
CA LEU A 49 24.77 28.02 2.38
C LEU A 49 23.32 27.51 2.46
N VAL A 50 22.78 27.27 3.66
CA VAL A 50 21.36 26.89 3.81
C VAL A 50 20.50 28.15 3.78
N LEU A 51 19.64 28.26 2.77
CA LEU A 51 18.74 29.39 2.57
C LEU A 51 17.31 29.03 2.99
N PRO A 52 16.77 29.60 4.10
CA PRO A 52 15.39 29.35 4.52
C PRO A 52 14.39 30.13 3.67
N ASP A 53 14.64 31.39 3.33
CA ASP A 53 13.60 32.26 2.75
C ASP A 53 13.49 32.14 1.22
N GLN A 54 13.52 30.91 0.71
CA GLN A 54 13.39 30.59 -0.71
C GLN A 54 11.98 30.14 -1.06
N THR A 55 11.61 30.33 -2.33
CA THR A 55 10.30 29.97 -2.87
C THR A 55 10.48 28.84 -3.88
N PHE A 56 9.67 27.80 -3.74
CA PHE A 56 9.73 26.58 -4.53
C PHE A 56 8.46 26.44 -5.37
N ASN A 57 8.59 25.99 -6.61
CA ASN A 57 7.46 25.59 -7.47
C ASN A 57 7.03 24.13 -7.20
N PHE A 58 7.27 23.64 -5.99
CA PHE A 58 6.83 22.33 -5.54
C PHE A 58 6.62 22.36 -4.03
N TYR A 59 5.84 21.41 -3.53
CA TYR A 59 5.73 21.14 -2.10
C TYR A 59 5.93 19.66 -1.84
N VAL A 60 6.21 19.31 -0.59
CA VAL A 60 6.33 17.91 -0.17
C VAL A 60 5.21 17.56 0.79
N GLU A 61 4.44 16.55 0.45
CA GLU A 61 3.32 16.08 1.25
C GLU A 61 3.50 14.64 1.72
N ASN A 62 2.92 14.36 2.88
CA ASN A 62 2.75 13.01 3.40
C ASN A 62 1.25 12.72 3.48
N LYS A 63 0.78 11.73 2.71
CA LYS A 63 -0.63 11.34 2.62
C LYS A 63 -1.10 10.44 3.76
N GLN A 64 -0.18 9.94 4.58
CA GLN A 64 -0.49 9.04 5.69
C GLN A 64 -0.95 9.81 6.93
N PHE A 65 -0.60 11.09 7.02
CA PHE A 65 -0.97 11.97 8.12
C PHE A 65 -1.75 13.17 7.59
N GLN A 66 -2.75 13.59 8.33
CA GLN A 66 -3.46 14.84 8.08
C GLN A 66 -3.04 15.89 9.10
N ASP A 67 -3.00 17.15 8.67
CA ASP A 67 -2.82 18.28 9.56
C ASP A 67 -4.15 18.62 10.29
N ALA A 68 -4.11 19.67 11.11
CA ALA A 68 -5.28 20.11 11.89
C ALA A 68 -6.48 20.55 11.03
N THR A 69 -6.29 20.78 9.72
CA THR A 69 -7.34 21.16 8.77
C THR A 69 -7.92 19.97 8.01
N GLY A 70 -7.33 18.78 8.16
CA GLY A 70 -7.70 17.58 7.41
C GLY A 70 -6.99 17.46 6.05
N ALA A 71 -6.12 18.40 5.70
CA ALA A 71 -5.27 18.32 4.51
C ALA A 71 -4.08 17.38 4.76
N ASN A 72 -3.45 16.86 3.69
CA ASN A 72 -2.23 16.07 3.81
C ASN A 72 -1.16 16.88 4.54
N TYR A 73 -0.40 16.22 5.41
CA TYR A 73 0.64 16.89 6.16
C TYR A 73 1.77 17.35 5.23
N LEU A 74 2.05 18.65 5.22
CA LEU A 74 3.16 19.22 4.45
C LEU A 74 4.46 19.18 5.24
N LEU A 75 5.50 18.62 4.63
CA LEU A 75 6.86 18.72 5.12
C LEU A 75 7.42 20.11 4.79
N ASP A 76 8.45 20.51 5.53
CA ASP A 76 9.18 21.75 5.29
C ASP A 76 10.39 21.50 4.39
N VAL A 77 10.81 22.54 3.70
CA VAL A 77 11.81 22.46 2.63
C VAL A 77 12.85 23.55 2.86
N LEU A 78 14.11 23.29 2.51
CA LEU A 78 15.21 24.26 2.56
C LEU A 78 16.04 24.14 1.29
N CYS A 79 16.60 25.26 0.82
CA CYS A 79 17.62 25.25 -0.21
C CYS A 79 19.01 25.15 0.44
N TYR A 80 19.89 24.35 -0.14
CA TYR A 80 21.33 24.44 0.06
C TYR A 80 21.95 24.96 -1.24
N ASP A 81 22.41 26.20 -1.16
CA ASP A 81 22.97 27.01 -2.25
C ASP A 81 24.38 26.52 -2.59
N THR A 82 24.48 25.64 -3.58
CA THR A 82 25.75 25.01 -3.94
C THR A 82 26.54 25.86 -4.93
N ASN A 83 25.86 26.67 -5.74
CA ASN A 83 26.53 27.60 -6.65
C ASN A 83 26.93 28.93 -5.98
N GLU A 84 26.53 29.11 -4.72
CA GLU A 84 26.82 30.27 -3.86
C GLU A 84 26.29 31.60 -4.41
N ASN A 85 25.17 31.58 -5.13
CA ASN A 85 24.59 32.78 -5.75
C ASN A 85 23.51 33.46 -4.89
N GLY A 86 23.14 32.87 -3.75
CA GLY A 86 22.14 33.40 -2.82
C GLY A 86 20.68 33.29 -3.28
N GLN A 87 20.43 32.55 -4.36
CA GLN A 87 19.10 32.24 -4.90
C GLN A 87 18.90 30.71 -4.86
N PHE A 88 17.67 30.25 -5.03
CA PHE A 88 17.40 28.83 -5.27
C PHE A 88 17.31 28.57 -6.77
N ASP A 89 18.18 27.69 -7.26
CA ASP A 89 18.19 27.19 -8.63
C ASP A 89 18.00 25.67 -8.66
N LEU A 90 16.88 25.20 -9.23
CA LEU A 90 16.53 23.77 -9.23
C LEU A 90 17.60 22.86 -9.89
N LEU A 91 18.33 23.39 -10.88
CA LEU A 91 19.40 22.68 -11.60
C LEU A 91 20.73 22.67 -10.86
N GLU A 92 20.97 23.62 -9.95
CA GLU A 92 22.30 23.85 -9.37
C GLU A 92 22.34 23.61 -7.86
N ASP A 93 21.20 23.61 -7.18
CA ASP A 93 21.10 23.55 -5.71
C ASP A 93 20.54 22.23 -5.19
N ASP A 94 20.83 21.93 -3.93
CA ASP A 94 20.20 20.81 -3.24
C ASP A 94 18.97 21.30 -2.49
N VAL A 95 17.93 20.48 -2.53
CA VAL A 95 16.74 20.64 -1.72
C VAL A 95 16.85 19.72 -0.53
N ILE A 96 16.74 20.28 0.68
CA ILE A 96 16.68 19.53 1.94
C ILE A 96 15.24 19.50 2.41
N VAL A 97 14.70 18.30 2.59
CA VAL A 97 13.32 18.09 3.06
C VAL A 97 13.34 17.66 4.52
N GLY A 98 12.43 18.19 5.33
CA GLY A 98 12.39 17.88 6.76
C GLY A 98 11.13 18.31 7.48
N TYR A 99 11.18 18.20 8.81
CA TYR A 99 10.08 18.60 9.69
C TYR A 99 10.45 19.86 10.45
N SER A 100 9.49 20.79 10.54
CA SER A 100 9.54 21.95 11.42
C SER A 100 8.35 21.96 12.38
N ALA A 101 8.57 22.47 13.58
CA ALA A 101 7.56 22.51 14.64
C ALA A 101 7.63 23.84 15.41
N MET A 102 6.53 24.23 16.03
CA MET A 102 6.54 25.37 16.96
C MET A 102 7.27 24.97 18.24
N VAL A 103 8.34 25.69 18.58
CA VAL A 103 9.13 25.52 19.80
C VAL A 103 9.38 26.90 20.38
N ASN A 104 8.90 27.16 21.61
CA ASN A 104 9.02 28.47 22.27
C ASN A 104 8.55 29.63 21.38
N ASP A 105 7.36 29.49 20.78
CA ASP A 105 6.74 30.48 19.87
C ASP A 105 7.51 30.78 18.58
N GLU A 106 8.51 29.97 18.24
CA GLU A 106 9.26 30.06 16.98
C GLU A 106 9.11 28.78 16.17
N ARG A 107 8.95 28.89 14.85
CA ARG A 107 8.93 27.72 13.96
C ARG A 107 10.36 27.23 13.75
N ALA A 108 10.74 26.18 14.47
CA ALA A 108 12.09 25.64 14.43
C ALA A 108 12.17 24.37 13.59
N TRP A 109 13.19 24.28 12.74
CA TRP A 109 13.61 23.05 12.08
C TRP A 109 13.95 22.01 13.14
N GLN A 110 13.38 20.81 13.01
CA GLN A 110 13.60 19.73 13.96
C GLN A 110 14.55 18.69 13.37
N ILE A 111 14.24 18.21 12.17
CA ILE A 111 14.96 17.10 11.56
C ILE A 111 14.92 17.18 10.05
N SER A 112 16.09 16.98 9.42
CA SER A 112 16.22 16.77 7.98
C SER A 112 16.02 15.29 7.68
N VAL A 113 15.19 14.95 6.69
CA VAL A 113 14.81 13.57 6.35
C VAL A 113 15.67 13.04 5.20
N TYR A 114 15.63 13.74 4.07
CA TYR A 114 16.39 13.43 2.86
C TYR A 114 16.71 14.72 2.09
N SER A 115 17.61 14.60 1.11
CA SER A 115 17.89 15.67 0.15
C SER A 115 17.84 15.13 -1.27
N PHE A 116 17.56 16.00 -2.22
CA PHE A 116 17.58 15.69 -3.65
C PHE A 116 18.06 16.91 -4.44
N ASN A 117 18.46 16.69 -5.69
CA ASN A 117 18.82 17.74 -6.64
C ASN A 117 18.56 17.24 -8.08
N PHE A 118 18.65 18.14 -9.06
CA PHE A 118 18.54 17.83 -10.48
C PHE A 118 19.82 18.19 -11.26
N ARG A 119 20.99 18.15 -10.61
CA ARG A 119 22.27 18.55 -11.26
C ARG A 119 22.69 17.65 -12.41
N ASP A 120 22.24 16.40 -12.38
CA ASP A 120 22.52 15.43 -13.44
C ASP A 120 21.56 15.58 -14.65
N ALA A 121 20.58 16.49 -14.58
CA ALA A 121 19.70 16.79 -15.71
C ALA A 121 20.48 17.52 -16.81
N SER A 122 20.36 17.06 -18.05
CA SER A 122 21.10 17.62 -19.19
C SER A 122 20.51 18.93 -19.71
N SER A 123 19.26 19.24 -19.36
CA SER A 123 18.55 20.47 -19.75
C SER A 123 17.27 20.68 -18.93
N GLU A 124 16.68 21.88 -19.02
CA GLU A 124 15.38 22.19 -18.40
C GLU A 124 14.23 21.28 -18.87
N THR A 125 14.34 20.66 -20.05
CA THR A 125 13.30 19.75 -20.55
C THR A 125 13.26 18.41 -19.83
N GLU A 126 14.29 18.06 -19.06
CA GLU A 126 14.31 16.87 -18.20
C GLU A 126 13.79 17.17 -16.79
N LEU A 127 13.52 18.44 -16.47
CA LEU A 127 12.98 18.84 -15.19
C LEU A 127 11.48 18.52 -15.08
N PRO A 128 10.99 18.31 -13.84
CA PRO A 128 9.57 18.09 -13.60
C PRO A 128 8.71 19.25 -14.07
N GLY A 129 7.64 18.93 -14.79
CA GLY A 129 6.59 19.86 -15.15
C GLY A 129 5.55 20.02 -14.05
N ALA A 130 4.66 20.99 -14.23
CA ALA A 130 3.53 21.18 -13.34
C ALA A 130 2.61 19.95 -13.34
N GLY A 131 2.30 19.44 -12.14
CA GLY A 131 1.50 18.22 -11.94
C GLY A 131 2.31 16.94 -11.85
N ASP A 132 3.62 16.98 -12.16
CA ASP A 132 4.48 15.82 -11.97
C ASP A 132 4.71 15.55 -10.48
N VAL A 133 4.74 14.25 -10.14
CA VAL A 133 4.88 13.79 -8.76
C VAL A 133 6.03 12.80 -8.66
N TYR A 134 7.00 13.12 -7.81
CA TYR A 134 8.10 12.22 -7.46
C TYR A 134 7.85 11.66 -6.07
N ARG A 135 7.82 10.33 -5.97
CA ARG A 135 7.55 9.64 -4.72
C ARG A 135 8.84 9.14 -4.07
N VAL A 136 9.00 9.48 -2.80
CA VAL A 136 10.13 9.04 -1.96
C VAL A 136 9.61 8.06 -0.91
N ASP A 137 9.93 6.79 -1.11
CA ASP A 137 9.61 5.71 -0.18
C ASP A 137 10.77 5.46 0.79
N SER A 138 10.55 5.72 2.07
CA SER A 138 11.53 5.42 3.11
C SER A 138 11.42 3.97 3.57
N GLN A 139 12.49 3.21 3.44
CA GLN A 139 12.57 1.85 3.99
C GLN A 139 13.15 1.88 5.40
N ARG A 140 12.28 1.86 6.41
CA ARG A 140 12.67 1.63 7.81
C ARG A 140 12.34 0.18 8.20
N PRO A 141 13.33 -0.62 8.61
CA PRO A 141 13.08 -1.95 9.17
C PRO A 141 12.19 -1.88 10.42
N PHE A 142 11.39 -2.93 10.64
CA PHE A 142 10.65 -3.04 11.90
C PHE A 142 11.61 -3.17 13.08
N THR A 143 11.25 -2.51 14.17
CA THR A 143 11.97 -2.54 15.45
C THR A 143 11.10 -3.20 16.51
N GLY A 144 11.71 -3.73 17.58
CA GLY A 144 10.96 -4.38 18.67
C GLY A 144 10.02 -3.46 19.46
N SER A 145 10.09 -2.14 19.22
CA SER A 145 9.19 -1.14 19.80
C SER A 145 8.02 -0.75 18.89
N ASP A 146 7.92 -1.30 17.68
CA ASP A 146 6.82 -0.99 16.77
C ASP A 146 5.55 -1.74 17.19
N GLU A 147 4.42 -1.04 17.22
CA GLU A 147 3.09 -1.60 17.49
C GLU A 147 2.23 -1.56 16.22
N PHE A 148 1.42 -2.59 15.99
CA PHE A 148 0.50 -2.66 14.86
C PHE A 148 -0.94 -2.81 15.35
N ILE A 149 -1.85 -2.08 14.71
CA ILE A 149 -3.27 -2.23 14.93
C ILE A 149 -3.85 -2.97 13.73
N ILE A 150 -4.35 -4.18 13.96
CA ILE A 150 -5.12 -4.92 12.97
C ILE A 150 -6.59 -4.59 13.19
N LYS A 151 -7.16 -3.83 12.26
CA LYS A 151 -8.60 -3.58 12.24
C LYS A 151 -9.27 -4.68 11.42
N VAL A 152 -9.95 -5.59 12.10
CA VAL A 152 -10.85 -6.55 11.44
C VAL A 152 -12.11 -5.80 11.07
N ILE A 153 -12.37 -5.66 9.77
CA ILE A 153 -13.58 -5.04 9.26
C ILE A 153 -14.70 -6.08 9.39
N THR A 154 -15.81 -5.72 10.05
CA THR A 154 -16.98 -6.58 10.15
C THR A 154 -17.55 -6.82 8.75
N PRO A 155 -17.96 -8.06 8.40
CA PRO A 155 -18.55 -8.33 7.10
C PRO A 155 -19.73 -7.40 6.81
N THR A 156 -19.82 -6.87 5.59
CA THR A 156 -20.98 -6.11 5.13
C THR A 156 -22.24 -6.98 5.18
N GLU A 157 -23.43 -6.37 5.24
CA GLU A 157 -24.71 -7.12 5.26
C GLU A 157 -24.85 -8.07 4.05
N GLU A 158 -24.28 -7.71 2.90
CA GLU A 158 -24.19 -8.56 1.71
C GLU A 158 -23.37 -9.83 1.95
N VAL A 159 -22.26 -9.73 2.70
CA VAL A 159 -21.47 -10.89 3.10
C VAL A 159 -22.19 -11.71 4.17
N LYS A 160 -22.95 -11.09 5.09
CA LYS A 160 -23.77 -11.83 6.06
C LYS A 160 -24.87 -12.65 5.38
N GLN A 161 -25.53 -12.11 4.37
CA GLN A 161 -26.55 -12.85 3.60
C GLN A 161 -25.94 -14.07 2.90
N ASN A 162 -24.72 -13.94 2.37
CA ASN A 162 -23.98 -15.07 1.80
C ASN A 162 -23.62 -16.15 2.84
N TYR A 163 -23.39 -15.79 4.11
CA TYR A 163 -23.16 -16.78 5.17
C TYR A 163 -24.42 -17.61 5.48
N GLU A 164 -25.60 -17.01 5.56
CA GLU A 164 -26.86 -17.76 5.76
C GLU A 164 -27.17 -18.70 4.59
N ASP A 165 -26.71 -18.35 3.39
CA ASP A 165 -26.86 -19.20 2.21
C ASP A 165 -25.91 -20.41 2.23
N LEU A 166 -24.78 -20.36 2.94
CA LEU A 166 -23.89 -21.52 3.12
C LEU A 166 -24.56 -22.64 3.91
N ASP A 167 -25.44 -22.33 4.87
CA ASP A 167 -26.21 -23.31 5.64
C ASP A 167 -27.20 -24.10 4.76
N LYS A 168 -27.52 -23.59 3.57
CA LYS A 168 -28.39 -24.27 2.60
C LYS A 168 -27.64 -25.29 1.76
N ILE A 169 -26.30 -25.28 1.76
CA ILE A 169 -25.48 -26.23 1.00
C ILE A 169 -25.71 -27.64 1.54
N LYS A 170 -26.13 -28.54 0.66
CA LYS A 170 -26.39 -29.94 1.01
C LYS A 170 -25.72 -30.89 0.04
N VAL A 171 -25.21 -31.98 0.60
CA VAL A 171 -24.72 -33.15 -0.13
C VAL A 171 -25.80 -34.20 -0.13
N VAL A 172 -26.21 -34.66 -1.31
CA VAL A 172 -27.30 -35.62 -1.49
C VAL A 172 -26.82 -36.80 -2.34
N PRO A 173 -26.99 -38.05 -1.87
CA PRO A 173 -27.62 -38.44 -0.61
C PRO A 173 -26.61 -38.38 0.54
N ASN A 174 -27.10 -38.06 1.73
CA ASN A 174 -26.32 -38.12 2.95
C ASN A 174 -27.17 -38.79 4.05
N PRO A 175 -26.83 -40.01 4.50
CA PRO A 175 -25.67 -40.83 4.10
C PRO A 175 -25.85 -41.47 2.70
N TYR A 176 -24.74 -41.68 1.98
CA TYR A 176 -24.74 -42.48 0.76
C TYR A 176 -24.63 -43.97 1.13
N ILE A 177 -25.75 -44.69 1.04
CA ILE A 177 -25.85 -46.12 1.36
C ILE A 177 -26.05 -46.91 0.05
N VAL A 178 -24.94 -47.39 -0.52
CA VAL A 178 -24.89 -48.34 -1.66
C VAL A 178 -25.39 -47.79 -3.02
N THR A 179 -26.67 -47.40 -3.14
CA THR A 179 -27.30 -46.90 -4.38
C THR A 179 -28.18 -45.69 -4.12
N ASN A 180 -28.27 -44.78 -5.08
CA ASN A 180 -29.15 -43.59 -5.00
C ASN A 180 -30.19 -43.59 -6.13
N MET A 181 -31.43 -43.19 -5.83
CA MET A 181 -32.50 -42.97 -6.84
C MET A 181 -32.11 -41.95 -7.91
N MET A 182 -31.20 -41.03 -7.59
CA MET A 182 -30.68 -40.06 -8.55
C MET A 182 -29.63 -40.66 -9.47
N GLU A 183 -29.21 -41.92 -9.35
CA GLU A 183 -28.23 -42.51 -10.26
C GLU A 183 -28.89 -42.95 -11.58
N PRO A 184 -28.22 -42.78 -12.73
CA PRO A 184 -28.78 -43.19 -14.01
C PRO A 184 -29.01 -44.71 -14.02
N ALA A 185 -30.21 -45.12 -14.42
CA ALA A 185 -30.56 -46.53 -14.56
C ALA A 185 -29.78 -47.15 -15.73
N VAL A 186 -29.09 -48.26 -15.48
CA VAL A 186 -28.38 -49.00 -16.53
C VAL A 186 -29.29 -50.11 -17.04
N ARG A 187 -29.58 -50.13 -18.36
CA ARG A 187 -30.40 -51.20 -18.98
C ARG A 187 -29.74 -52.58 -18.94
N ASN A 188 -28.41 -52.62 -18.83
CA ASN A 188 -27.63 -53.85 -18.75
C ASN A 188 -27.18 -54.07 -17.29
N VAL A 189 -27.72 -55.11 -16.66
CA VAL A 189 -27.46 -55.47 -15.25
C VAL A 189 -25.99 -55.91 -15.02
N TYR A 190 -25.26 -56.24 -16.10
CA TYR A 190 -23.84 -56.61 -16.05
C TYR A 190 -22.88 -55.42 -16.11
N LEU A 191 -23.37 -54.19 -16.28
CA LEU A 191 -22.55 -52.97 -16.28
C LEU A 191 -22.60 -52.30 -14.92
N ASN A 192 -21.44 -51.88 -14.41
CA ASN A 192 -21.35 -51.10 -13.18
C ASN A 192 -22.13 -49.78 -13.34
N GLN A 193 -23.06 -49.54 -12.42
CA GLN A 193 -23.79 -48.27 -12.35
C GLN A 193 -22.82 -47.15 -11.95
N ARG A 194 -22.82 -46.05 -12.72
CA ARG A 194 -22.02 -44.86 -12.38
C ARG A 194 -22.60 -44.24 -11.12
N ARG A 195 -21.81 -44.26 -10.05
CA ARG A 195 -22.19 -43.68 -8.77
C ARG A 195 -22.07 -42.18 -8.85
N ARG A 196 -22.96 -41.44 -8.19
CA ARG A 196 -22.84 -39.99 -8.09
C ARG A 196 -23.40 -39.41 -6.81
N ILE A 197 -22.71 -38.39 -6.33
CA ILE A 197 -23.18 -37.49 -5.28
C ILE A 197 -23.49 -36.13 -5.90
N MET A 198 -24.48 -35.44 -5.33
CA MET A 198 -24.90 -34.11 -5.76
C MET A 198 -24.67 -33.11 -4.63
N PHE A 199 -23.98 -32.02 -4.95
CA PHE A 199 -23.95 -30.81 -4.15
C PHE A 199 -25.07 -29.87 -4.62
N THR A 200 -25.80 -29.29 -3.68
CA THR A 200 -26.94 -28.41 -3.94
C THR A 200 -26.79 -27.08 -3.21
N HIS A 201 -27.42 -26.03 -3.74
CA HIS A 201 -27.34 -24.65 -3.25
C HIS A 201 -25.91 -24.10 -3.21
N ILE A 202 -25.06 -24.59 -4.12
CA ILE A 202 -23.68 -24.13 -4.26
C ILE A 202 -23.64 -22.74 -4.90
N PRO A 203 -22.74 -21.83 -4.47
CA PRO A 203 -22.55 -20.54 -5.12
C PRO A 203 -22.22 -20.68 -6.62
N ALA A 204 -22.57 -19.67 -7.41
CA ALA A 204 -22.34 -19.68 -8.86
C ALA A 204 -20.85 -19.86 -9.21
N GLN A 205 -19.97 -19.29 -8.40
CA GLN A 205 -18.52 -19.40 -8.54
C GLN A 205 -17.92 -19.84 -7.21
N CYS A 206 -17.35 -21.04 -7.17
CA CYS A 206 -16.67 -21.56 -5.98
C CYS A 206 -15.76 -22.74 -6.31
N GLU A 207 -15.07 -23.23 -5.29
CA GLU A 207 -14.22 -24.41 -5.39
C GLU A 207 -14.68 -25.44 -4.34
N ILE A 208 -14.86 -26.69 -4.75
CA ILE A 208 -15.22 -27.80 -3.86
C ILE A 208 -13.99 -28.71 -3.73
N LYS A 209 -13.41 -28.76 -2.54
CA LYS A 209 -12.30 -29.65 -2.19
C LYS A 209 -12.81 -30.84 -1.38
N ILE A 210 -12.50 -32.05 -1.83
CA ILE A 210 -12.98 -33.30 -1.23
C ILE A 210 -11.83 -34.01 -0.54
N TYR A 211 -12.01 -34.37 0.72
CA TYR A 211 -10.97 -35.01 1.53
C TYR A 211 -11.41 -36.37 2.07
N SER A 212 -10.43 -37.25 2.30
CA SER A 212 -10.63 -38.46 3.11
C SER A 212 -10.79 -38.10 4.58
N ILE A 213 -11.24 -39.07 5.40
CA ILE A 213 -11.31 -38.93 6.86
C ILE A 213 -9.93 -38.65 7.48
N SER A 214 -8.85 -39.07 6.82
CA SER A 214 -7.46 -38.78 7.23
C SER A 214 -6.94 -37.43 6.72
N GLY A 215 -7.75 -36.63 6.04
CA GLY A 215 -7.38 -35.30 5.52
C GLY A 215 -6.62 -35.32 4.19
N TYR A 216 -6.57 -36.44 3.48
CA TYR A 216 -5.96 -36.52 2.16
C TYR A 216 -6.89 -35.93 1.10
N LEU A 217 -6.39 -35.04 0.24
CA LEU A 217 -7.16 -34.46 -0.87
C LEU A 217 -7.45 -35.55 -1.92
N ILE A 218 -8.73 -35.81 -2.16
CA ILE A 218 -9.22 -36.82 -3.10
C ILE A 218 -9.50 -36.20 -4.47
N ASP A 219 -10.15 -35.04 -4.50
CA ASP A 219 -10.54 -34.36 -5.74
C ASP A 219 -10.81 -32.86 -5.50
N GLU A 220 -10.73 -32.09 -6.58
CA GLU A 220 -11.00 -30.66 -6.65
C GLU A 220 -11.90 -30.35 -7.85
N ILE A 221 -13.01 -29.67 -7.57
CA ILE A 221 -14.03 -29.29 -8.54
C ILE A 221 -14.15 -27.77 -8.56
N GLU A 222 -13.70 -27.16 -9.66
CA GLU A 222 -13.93 -25.75 -9.94
C GLU A 222 -15.34 -25.57 -10.49
N VAL A 223 -16.14 -24.72 -9.82
CA VAL A 223 -17.53 -24.45 -10.16
C VAL A 223 -17.64 -23.08 -10.77
N ASN A 224 -18.13 -23.01 -11.99
CA ASN A 224 -18.46 -21.78 -12.69
C ASN A 224 -19.82 -21.95 -13.39
N ASN A 225 -20.87 -21.90 -12.58
CA ASN A 225 -22.25 -22.09 -12.99
C ASN A 225 -22.94 -20.74 -13.24
N ALA A 226 -24.07 -20.78 -13.95
CA ALA A 226 -24.97 -19.63 -14.00
C ALA A 226 -25.52 -19.31 -12.59
N PRO A 227 -25.88 -18.04 -12.27
CA PRO A 227 -26.33 -17.63 -10.94
C PRO A 227 -27.51 -18.42 -10.35
N ASN A 228 -28.35 -19.00 -11.20
CA ASN A 228 -29.51 -19.80 -10.81
C ASN A 228 -29.25 -21.31 -10.75
N ASN A 229 -28.02 -21.78 -11.02
CA ASN A 229 -27.66 -23.19 -11.04
C ASN A 229 -26.71 -23.55 -9.89
N GLY A 230 -27.27 -23.86 -8.73
CA GLY A 230 -26.51 -24.29 -7.55
C GLY A 230 -26.27 -25.79 -7.47
N ILE A 231 -26.26 -26.52 -8.59
CA ILE A 231 -26.10 -27.98 -8.62
C ILE A 231 -24.74 -28.37 -9.22
N VAL A 232 -24.03 -29.24 -8.53
CA VAL A 232 -22.77 -29.85 -8.99
C VAL A 232 -22.79 -31.35 -8.69
N HIS A 233 -22.23 -32.15 -9.58
CA HIS A 233 -22.15 -33.60 -9.41
C HIS A 233 -20.69 -34.06 -9.28
N TRP A 234 -20.48 -35.06 -8.42
CA TRP A 234 -19.22 -35.79 -8.30
C TRP A 234 -19.46 -37.28 -8.53
N ASP A 235 -18.57 -37.90 -9.30
CA ASP A 235 -18.67 -39.30 -9.72
C ASP A 235 -17.96 -40.30 -8.79
N LEU A 236 -17.46 -39.81 -7.65
CA LEU A 236 -16.74 -40.58 -6.62
C LEU A 236 -15.40 -41.14 -7.11
N LEU A 237 -14.83 -40.58 -8.17
CA LEU A 237 -13.50 -40.92 -8.64
C LEU A 237 -12.47 -39.91 -8.12
N THR A 238 -11.24 -40.38 -7.97
CA THR A 238 -10.06 -39.54 -7.74
C THR A 238 -9.54 -39.05 -9.08
N LYS A 239 -9.04 -37.82 -9.15
CA LYS A 239 -8.23 -37.35 -10.29
C LYS A 239 -6.79 -37.83 -10.22
#